data_AF-A0A7Z2Q0B7-F1
#
_entry.id   AF-A0A7Z2Q0B7-F1
#
_cell.length_a   1.000
_cell.length_b   1.000
_cell.length_c   1.000
_cell.angle_alpha   90.00
_cell.angle_beta   90.00
_cell.angle_gamma   90.00
#
_symmetry.space_group_name_H-M   'P 1'
#
loop_
_entity.id
_entity.type
_entity.pdbx_description
1 polymer ?
#
loop_
_entity_poly.entity_id
_entity_poly.type
_entity_poly.pdbx_seq_one_letter_code
_entity_poly.pdbx_strand_id
1 'polypeptide(L)'
;MADNKKKRGGTDRGLIALSEPHEVAYWSKKFKITPAKLKSAVKKAGRSAKNVEAYIKLQKHKASDRARIAVSQPYEVSYWSKKFKVTPAKLKAAVAVVGHSSKAVGAHLAKGKAAKKSKKSASKTTRKRAKKKAA
;
A
#
# COMPACT_ATOMS: atom_id res chain seq x y z
N MET A 1 -1.86 -28.92 -43.15
CA MET A 1 -2.90 -27.88 -43.27
C MET A 1 -2.34 -26.58 -42.73
N ALA A 2 -2.26 -25.54 -43.57
CA ALA A 2 -1.73 -24.23 -43.21
C ALA A 2 -2.84 -23.35 -42.64
N ASP A 3 -2.75 -22.94 -41.38
CA ASP A 3 -3.77 -22.10 -40.74
C ASP A 3 -3.89 -20.74 -41.45
N ASN A 4 -5.08 -20.49 -42.00
CA ASN A 4 -5.46 -19.24 -42.64
C ASN A 4 -5.44 -18.07 -41.63
N LYS A 5 -4.33 -17.32 -41.60
CA LYS A 5 -4.11 -16.14 -40.72
C LYS A 5 -5.05 -14.95 -40.99
N LYS A 6 -6.01 -15.07 -41.92
CA LYS A 6 -6.92 -14.00 -42.36
C LYS A 6 -8.25 -13.90 -41.58
N LYS A 7 -8.54 -14.84 -40.66
CA LYS A 7 -9.66 -14.74 -39.70
C LYS A 7 -9.21 -14.30 -38.30
N ARG A 8 -8.20 -13.43 -38.20
CA ARG A 8 -7.88 -12.73 -36.94
C ARG A 8 -8.94 -11.65 -36.70
N GLY A 9 -10.13 -12.08 -36.31
CA GLY A 9 -11.20 -11.18 -35.87
C GLY A 9 -10.65 -10.23 -34.80
N GLY A 10 -11.06 -8.96 -34.86
CA GLY A 10 -10.53 -7.88 -34.01
C GLY A 10 -10.52 -8.17 -32.50
N THR A 11 -11.25 -9.19 -32.06
CA THR A 11 -11.32 -9.73 -30.70
C THR A 11 -9.98 -10.30 -30.18
N ASP A 12 -9.17 -10.96 -31.02
CA ASP A 12 -7.93 -11.63 -30.56
C ASP A 12 -6.76 -10.66 -30.27
N ARG A 13 -6.75 -9.47 -30.90
CA ARG A 13 -5.68 -8.48 -30.67
C ARG A 13 -5.64 -7.95 -29.23
N GLY A 14 -6.70 -8.19 -28.47
CA GLY A 14 -6.85 -7.74 -27.09
C GLY A 14 -6.65 -8.84 -26.04
N LEU A 15 -6.27 -10.07 -26.42
CA LEU A 15 -6.09 -11.17 -25.47
C LEU A 15 -4.60 -11.45 -25.20
N ILE A 16 -4.32 -12.00 -24.02
CA ILE A 16 -2.99 -12.41 -23.56
C ILE A 16 -2.97 -13.93 -23.47
N ALA A 17 -2.28 -14.60 -24.39
CA ALA A 17 -2.02 -16.02 -24.33
C ALA A 17 -0.79 -16.28 -23.45
N LEU A 18 -1.02 -16.89 -22.29
CA LEU A 18 0.06 -17.30 -21.38
C LEU A 18 0.81 -18.56 -21.85
N SER A 19 0.28 -19.27 -22.85
CA SER A 19 0.88 -20.46 -23.45
C SER A 19 2.10 -20.12 -24.32
N GLU A 20 2.18 -18.90 -24.83
CA GLU A 20 3.21 -18.48 -25.76
C GLU A 20 4.25 -17.59 -25.05
N PRO A 21 5.52 -18.02 -24.94
CA PRO A 21 6.54 -17.27 -24.22
C PRO A 21 6.79 -15.87 -24.79
N HIS A 22 6.69 -15.73 -26.12
CA HIS A 22 6.91 -14.46 -26.80
C HIS A 22 5.77 -13.45 -26.54
N GLU A 23 4.53 -13.91 -26.40
CA GLU A 23 3.41 -13.05 -25.98
C GLU A 23 3.59 -12.55 -24.56
N VAL A 24 3.99 -13.43 -23.63
CA VAL A 24 4.28 -13.04 -22.24
C VAL A 24 5.39 -11.99 -22.21
N ALA A 25 6.46 -12.17 -22.98
CA ALA A 25 7.55 -11.20 -23.07
C ALA A 25 7.07 -9.85 -23.64
N TYR A 26 6.29 -9.88 -24.73
CA TYR A 26 5.73 -8.69 -25.36
C TYR A 26 4.85 -7.88 -24.40
N TRP A 27 3.88 -8.53 -23.74
CA TRP A 27 2.98 -7.89 -22.80
C TRP A 27 3.67 -7.43 -21.51
N SER A 28 4.65 -8.20 -21.02
CA SER A 28 5.50 -7.77 -19.90
C SER A 28 6.27 -6.48 -20.22
N LYS A 29 6.83 -6.37 -21.43
CA LYS A 29 7.50 -5.15 -21.90
C LYS A 29 6.51 -3.99 -22.02
N LYS A 30 5.33 -4.24 -22.61
CA LYS A 30 4.27 -3.22 -22.79
C LYS A 30 3.76 -2.65 -21.47
N PHE A 31 3.48 -3.51 -20.48
CA PHE A 31 3.00 -3.08 -19.16
C PHE A 31 4.11 -2.70 -18.19
N LYS A 32 5.39 -2.85 -18.57
CA LYS A 32 6.58 -2.63 -17.74
C LYS A 32 6.51 -3.42 -16.43
N ILE A 33 6.15 -4.70 -16.51
CA ILE A 33 6.05 -5.62 -15.36
C ILE A 33 6.80 -6.92 -15.63
N THR A 34 7.16 -7.65 -14.58
CA THR A 34 7.78 -8.96 -14.72
C THR A 34 6.81 -10.00 -15.28
N PRO A 35 7.28 -11.05 -15.98
CA PRO A 35 6.45 -12.15 -16.46
C PRO A 35 5.61 -12.81 -15.37
N ALA A 36 6.19 -12.96 -14.17
CA ALA A 36 5.47 -13.49 -13.00
C ALA A 36 4.30 -12.59 -12.57
N LYS A 37 4.48 -11.26 -12.59
CA LYS A 37 3.41 -10.29 -12.29
C LYS A 37 2.33 -10.32 -13.36
N LEU A 38 2.70 -10.48 -14.64
CA LEU A 38 1.75 -10.59 -15.75
C LEU A 38 0.87 -11.82 -15.58
N LYS A 39 1.46 -13.01 -15.37
CA LYS A 39 0.73 -14.26 -15.12
C LYS A 39 -0.24 -14.13 -13.94
N SER A 40 0.20 -13.50 -12.85
CA SER A 40 -0.64 -13.26 -11.68
C SER A 40 -1.79 -12.29 -11.97
N ALA A 41 -1.54 -11.24 -12.76
CA ALA A 41 -2.57 -10.28 -13.14
C ALA A 41 -3.62 -10.92 -14.06
N VAL A 42 -3.17 -11.69 -15.07
CA VAL A 42 -4.06 -12.45 -15.97
C VAL A 42 -4.91 -13.45 -15.20
N LYS A 43 -4.35 -14.16 -14.22
CA LYS A 43 -5.11 -15.10 -13.36
C LYS A 43 -6.25 -14.41 -12.59
N LYS A 44 -6.12 -13.12 -12.27
CA LYS A 44 -7.11 -12.36 -11.49
C LYS A 44 -8.07 -11.54 -12.34
N ALA A 45 -7.59 -10.96 -13.44
CA ALA A 45 -8.35 -10.04 -14.29
C ALA A 45 -8.88 -10.69 -15.57
N GLY A 46 -8.46 -11.93 -15.86
CA GLY A 46 -8.74 -12.65 -17.09
C GLY A 46 -7.69 -12.39 -18.18
N ARG A 47 -7.86 -13.05 -19.33
CA ARG A 47 -6.95 -12.93 -20.49
C ARG A 47 -7.08 -11.62 -21.27
N SER A 48 -8.09 -10.80 -21.00
CA SER A 48 -8.25 -9.50 -21.64
C SER A 48 -7.14 -8.54 -21.22
N ALA A 49 -6.38 -8.04 -22.19
CA ALA A 49 -5.32 -7.06 -21.99
C ALA A 49 -5.85 -5.78 -21.35
N LYS A 50 -7.06 -5.32 -21.73
CA LYS A 50 -7.71 -4.16 -21.12
C LYS A 50 -7.97 -4.37 -19.63
N ASN A 51 -8.48 -5.56 -19.26
CA ASN A 51 -8.77 -5.88 -17.87
C ASN A 51 -7.48 -5.99 -17.05
N VAL A 52 -6.45 -6.61 -17.62
CA VAL A 52 -5.13 -6.74 -16.99
C VAL A 52 -4.49 -5.38 -16.78
N GLU A 53 -4.56 -4.49 -17.76
CA GLU A 53 -4.10 -3.11 -17.63
C GLU A 53 -4.83 -2.36 -16.53
N ALA A 54 -6.17 -2.42 -16.53
CA ALA A 54 -7.01 -1.81 -15.49
C ALA A 54 -6.68 -2.38 -14.10
N TYR A 55 -6.47 -3.69 -14.00
CA TYR A 55 -6.06 -4.34 -12.76
C TYR A 55 -4.69 -3.85 -12.29
N ILE A 56 -3.69 -3.80 -13.18
CA ILE A 56 -2.35 -3.31 -12.84
C ILE A 56 -2.41 -1.86 -12.38
N LYS A 57 -3.17 -0.99 -13.07
CA LYS A 57 -3.37 0.40 -12.70
C LYS A 57 -4.03 0.52 -11.33
N LEU A 58 -5.09 -0.24 -11.08
CA LEU A 58 -5.76 -0.31 -9.78
C LEU A 58 -4.81 -0.77 -8.67
N GLN A 59 -3.95 -1.77 -8.93
CA GLN A 59 -2.95 -2.21 -7.94
C GLN A 59 -1.91 -1.11 -7.65
N LYS A 60 -1.47 -0.37 -8.67
CA LYS A 60 -0.56 0.78 -8.49
C LYS A 60 -1.20 1.89 -7.65
N HIS A 61 -2.47 2.20 -7.89
CA HIS A 61 -3.22 3.15 -7.07
C HIS A 61 -3.35 2.66 -5.63
N LYS A 62 -3.84 1.43 -5.40
CA LYS A 62 -3.94 0.83 -4.07
C LYS A 62 -2.61 0.80 -3.31
N ALA A 63 -1.50 0.55 -4.00
CA ALA A 63 -0.17 0.58 -3.39
C ALA A 63 0.20 2.02 -2.95
N SER A 64 -0.11 3.01 -3.79
CA SER A 64 0.11 4.43 -3.48
C SER A 64 -0.76 4.90 -2.33
N ASP A 65 -2.05 4.53 -2.31
CA ASP A 65 -3.01 4.89 -1.26
C ASP A 65 -2.65 4.24 0.07
N ARG A 66 -2.09 3.02 0.05
CA ARG A 66 -1.57 2.37 1.28
C ARG A 66 -0.25 3.00 1.74
N ALA A 67 0.53 3.56 0.83
CA ALA A 67 1.82 4.17 1.14
C ALA A 67 1.69 5.60 1.66
N ARG A 68 0.58 6.28 1.34
CA ARG A 68 0.35 7.68 1.73
C ARG A 68 -0.89 7.85 2.62
N ILE A 69 -0.93 8.95 3.34
CA ILE A 69 -2.05 9.37 4.18
C ILE A 69 -2.52 10.72 3.66
N ALA A 70 -3.66 10.78 2.98
CA ALA A 70 -4.27 12.04 2.55
C ALA A 70 -5.07 12.66 3.71
N VAL A 71 -4.50 13.68 4.34
CA VAL A 71 -5.13 14.35 5.49
C VAL A 71 -6.37 15.14 5.11
N SER A 72 -6.51 15.51 3.83
CA SER A 72 -7.68 16.20 3.28
C SER A 72 -8.92 15.32 3.21
N GLN A 73 -8.78 14.00 3.18
CA GLN A 73 -9.90 13.07 3.07
C GLN A 73 -10.31 12.57 4.47
N PRO A 74 -11.50 12.93 5.00
CA PRO A 74 -11.87 12.61 6.38
C PRO A 74 -11.88 11.11 6.70
N TYR A 75 -12.31 10.28 5.74
CA TYR A 75 -12.35 8.83 5.90
C TYR A 75 -10.94 8.23 6.00
N GLU A 76 -9.95 8.78 5.29
CA GLU A 76 -8.56 8.32 5.37
C GLU A 76 -7.99 8.61 6.75
N VAL A 77 -8.22 9.82 7.28
CA VAL A 77 -7.81 10.20 8.63
C VAL A 77 -8.42 9.26 9.66
N SER A 78 -9.70 8.91 9.52
CA SER A 78 -10.38 7.96 10.42
C SER A 78 -9.77 6.55 10.33
N TYR A 79 -9.62 6.02 9.11
CA TYR A 79 -9.04 4.70 8.85
C TYR A 79 -7.62 4.57 9.45
N TRP A 80 -6.75 5.53 9.15
CA TRP A 80 -5.37 5.53 9.63
C TRP A 80 -5.27 5.77 11.14
N SER A 81 -6.13 6.61 11.71
CA SER A 81 -6.22 6.79 13.17
C SER A 81 -6.58 5.49 13.89
N LYS A 82 -7.55 4.73 13.36
CA LYS A 82 -7.91 3.41 13.87
C LYS A 82 -6.75 2.43 13.73
N LYS A 83 -6.07 2.41 12.58
CA LYS A 83 -4.94 1.51 12.29
C LYS A 83 -3.74 1.76 13.20
N PHE A 84 -3.38 3.03 13.44
CA PHE A 84 -2.26 3.39 14.33
C PHE A 84 -2.65 3.47 15.83
N LYS A 85 -3.95 3.33 16.13
CA LYS A 85 -4.51 3.50 17.48
C LYS A 85 -4.09 4.85 18.08
N VAL A 86 -4.36 5.93 17.36
CA VAL A 86 -4.09 7.32 17.75
C VAL A 86 -5.29 8.20 17.43
N THR A 87 -5.33 9.41 18.00
CA THR A 87 -6.39 10.37 17.67
C THR A 87 -6.15 11.01 16.29
N PRO A 88 -7.22 11.46 15.60
CA PRO A 88 -7.11 12.20 14.34
C PRO A 88 -6.16 13.40 14.44
N ALA A 89 -6.27 14.20 15.50
CA ALA A 89 -5.37 15.34 15.73
C ALA A 89 -3.89 14.92 15.79
N LYS A 90 -3.59 13.82 16.48
CA LYS A 90 -2.22 13.30 16.59
C LYS A 90 -1.70 12.72 15.27
N LEU A 91 -2.58 12.10 14.48
CA LEU A 91 -2.23 11.66 13.12
C LEU A 91 -1.86 12.86 12.23
N LYS A 92 -2.70 13.91 12.22
CA LYS A 92 -2.46 15.13 11.43
C LYS A 92 -1.15 15.81 11.81
N ALA A 93 -0.87 15.94 13.11
CA ALA A 93 0.40 16.50 13.58
C ALA A 93 1.61 15.65 13.15
N ALA A 94 1.50 14.32 13.21
CA ALA A 94 2.57 13.44 12.76
C ALA A 94 2.81 13.52 11.24
N VAL A 95 1.73 13.65 10.44
CA VAL A 95 1.85 13.88 8.99
C VAL A 95 2.47 15.25 8.70
N ALA A 96 2.15 16.29 9.46
CA ALA A 96 2.78 17.61 9.27
C ALA A 96 4.30 17.59 9.52
N VAL A 97 4.77 16.76 10.46
CA VAL A 97 6.20 16.64 10.80
C VAL A 97 6.96 15.75 9.82
N VAL A 98 6.38 14.62 9.41
CA VAL A 98 7.09 13.55 8.68
C VAL A 98 6.68 13.47 7.21
N GLY A 99 5.66 14.22 6.81
CA GLY A 99 5.02 14.15 5.50
C GLY A 99 3.99 13.03 5.40
N HIS A 100 3.45 12.86 4.20
CA HIS A 100 2.30 11.99 3.93
C HIS A 100 2.63 10.49 3.93
N SER A 101 3.86 10.06 4.23
CA SER A 101 4.24 8.64 4.19
C SER A 101 3.66 7.87 5.37
N SER A 102 2.83 6.85 5.11
CA SER A 102 2.21 6.04 6.16
C SER A 102 3.24 5.28 7.00
N LYS A 103 4.31 4.80 6.37
CA LYS A 103 5.42 4.10 7.04
C LYS A 103 6.14 5.03 8.01
N ALA A 104 6.47 6.24 7.55
CA ALA A 104 7.24 7.19 8.34
C ALA A 104 6.41 7.76 9.50
N VAL A 105 5.13 8.06 9.26
CA VAL A 105 4.17 8.45 10.31
C VAL A 105 4.03 7.33 11.35
N GLY A 106 3.90 6.08 10.92
CA GLY A 106 3.86 4.93 11.83
C GLY A 106 5.12 4.83 12.72
N ALA A 107 6.31 5.01 12.14
CA ALA A 107 7.58 5.00 12.87
C ALA A 107 7.68 6.16 13.87
N HIS A 108 7.29 7.37 13.47
CA HIS A 108 7.29 8.54 14.35
C HIS A 108 6.32 8.40 15.53
N LEU A 109 5.12 7.88 15.27
CA LEU A 109 4.13 7.58 16.32
C LEU A 109 4.63 6.50 17.29
N ALA A 110 5.35 5.48 16.80
CA ALA A 110 5.97 4.46 17.63
C ALA A 110 7.08 5.03 18.53
N LYS A 111 7.98 5.86 17.98
CA LYS A 111 9.03 6.55 18.74
C LYS A 111 8.45 7.44 19.85
N GLY A 112 7.38 8.18 19.54
CA GLY A 112 6.65 8.98 20.52
C GLY A 112 5.97 8.16 21.64
N LYS A 113 5.47 6.96 21.33
CA LYS A 113 4.91 6.04 22.35
C LYS A 113 6.00 5.54 23.30
N ALA A 114 7.17 5.17 22.78
CA ALA A 114 8.31 4.74 23.60
C ALA A 114 8.78 5.83 24.56
N ALA A 115 8.96 7.05 24.06
CA ALA A 115 9.35 8.21 24.88
C ALA A 115 8.31 8.56 25.96
N LYS A 116 7.00 8.40 25.67
CA LYS A 116 5.94 8.63 26.67
C LYS A 116 5.93 7.56 27.75
N LYS A 117 6.21 6.29 27.39
CA LYS A 117 6.28 5.18 28.35
C LYS A 117 7.43 5.36 29.33
N SER A 118 8.62 5.74 28.87
CA SER A 118 9.78 5.98 29.75
C SER A 118 9.59 7.19 30.67
N LYS A 119 9.00 8.29 30.19
CA LYS A 119 8.66 9.43 31.05
C LYS A 119 7.62 9.07 32.12
N LYS A 120 6.61 8.26 31.79
CA LYS A 120 5.58 7.83 32.75
C LYS A 120 6.13 6.90 33.82
N SER A 121 7.05 5.99 33.47
CA SER A 121 7.71 5.13 34.46
C SER A 121 8.63 5.93 35.38
N ALA A 122 9.42 6.87 34.84
CA ALA A 122 10.28 7.73 35.65
C ALA A 122 9.49 8.58 36.66
N SER A 123 8.38 9.20 36.22
CA SER A 123 7.47 9.96 37.09
C SER A 123 6.81 9.10 38.18
N LYS A 124 6.46 7.84 37.88
CA LYS A 124 5.87 6.92 38.87
C LYS A 124 6.89 6.50 39.92
N THR A 125 8.15 6.27 39.51
CA THR A 125 9.26 5.92 40.41
C THR A 125 9.62 7.08 41.34
N THR A 126 9.68 8.32 40.83
CA THR A 126 9.96 9.50 41.67
C THR A 126 8.84 9.76 42.68
N ARG A 127 7.56 9.67 42.28
CA ARG A 127 6.42 9.78 43.22
C ARG A 127 6.44 8.70 44.31
N LYS A 128 6.82 7.46 43.99
CA LYS A 128 6.89 6.37 44.96
C LYS A 128 8.04 6.54 45.96
N ARG A 129 9.20 7.05 45.51
CA ARG A 129 10.34 7.38 46.39
C ARG A 129 10.03 8.56 47.33
N ALA A 130 9.34 9.59 46.85
CA ALA A 130 8.94 10.73 47.68
C ALA A 130 7.96 10.32 48.80
N LYS A 131 6.98 9.45 48.50
CA LYS A 131 6.05 8.93 49.52
C LYS A 131 6.72 8.03 50.57
N LYS A 132 7.80 7.32 50.22
CA LYS A 132 8.53 6.43 51.14
C LYS A 132 9.53 7.16 52.06
N LYS A 133 9.83 8.43 51.79
CA LYS A 133 10.71 9.30 52.60
C LYS A 133 9.93 10.18 53.59
N ALA A 134 8.61 10.25 53.44
CA ALA A 134 7.71 11.07 54.25
C ALA A 134 6.85 10.24 55.23
N ALA A 135 7.16 8.94 55.34
CA ALA A 135 6.65 7.99 56.32
C ALA A 135 7.86 7.42 57.06
#